data_AF-A0A358NKF4-F1
#
_entry.id   AF-A0A358NKF4-F1
#
_cell.length_a   1.000
_cell.length_b   1.000
_cell.length_c   1.000
_cell.angle_alpha   90.00
_cell.angle_beta   90.00
_cell.angle_gamma   90.00
#
_symmetry.space_group_name_H-M   'P 1'
#
loop_
_entity.id
_entity.type
_entity.pdbx_description
1 polymer ?
#
loop_
_entity_poly.entity_id
_entity_poly.type
_entity_poly.pdbx_seq_one_letter_code
_entity_poly.pdbx_strand_id
1 'polypeptide(L)' 'MKKNILALLTVISILTIFVGCSSDTNKTQSNENSNSKSGTLTMYTNAEFAPFEYFEGEKVVGVDADIAEIIAASAGKEL' A
#
# COMPACT_ATOMS: atom_id res chain seq x y z
N MET A 1 9.39 -46.59 -24.23
CA MET A 1 9.98 -45.81 -23.13
C MET A 1 10.44 -44.40 -23.55
N LYS A 2 10.89 -44.15 -24.80
CA LYS A 2 11.37 -42.81 -25.22
C LYS A 2 10.27 -41.85 -25.68
N LYS A 3 9.13 -42.38 -26.13
CA LYS A 3 7.98 -41.60 -26.66
C LYS A 3 7.09 -41.05 -25.53
N ASN A 4 7.01 -41.76 -24.41
CA ASN A 4 6.19 -41.40 -23.25
C ASN A 4 6.92 -40.43 -22.30
N ILE A 5 8.27 -40.40 -22.37
CA ILE A 5 9.11 -39.42 -21.67
C ILE A 5 9.01 -38.04 -22.32
N LEU A 6 8.83 -37.97 -23.64
CA LEU A 6 8.68 -36.71 -24.37
C LEU A 6 7.30 -36.06 -24.15
N ALA A 7 6.25 -36.87 -23.97
CA ALA A 7 4.90 -36.39 -23.66
C ALA A 7 4.73 -35.91 -22.21
N LEU A 8 5.56 -36.39 -21.28
CA LEU A 8 5.53 -35.98 -19.87
C LEU A 8 6.26 -34.63 -19.65
N LEU A 9 7.23 -34.31 -20.50
CA LEU A 9 8.01 -33.06 -20.41
C LEU A 9 7.24 -31.85 -20.94
N THR A 10 6.32 -32.04 -21.88
CA THR A 10 5.52 -30.95 -22.48
C THR A 10 4.34 -30.51 -21.63
N VAL A 11 3.81 -31.38 -20.75
CA VAL A 11 2.71 -31.05 -19.84
C VAL A 11 3.19 -30.21 -18.64
N ILE A 12 4.45 -30.35 -18.24
CA ILE A 12 5.05 -29.57 -17.14
C ILE A 12 5.33 -28.12 -17.57
N SER A 13 5.49 -27.87 -18.87
CA SER A 13 5.77 -26.54 -19.43
C SER A 13 4.57 -25.59 -19.47
N ILE A 14 3.34 -26.08 -19.23
CA ILE A 14 2.11 -25.28 -19.34
C ILE A 14 1.66 -24.72 -17.97
N LEU A 15 2.25 -25.16 -16.86
CA LEU A 15 1.86 -24.72 -15.51
C LEU A 15 2.55 -23.45 -15.00
N THR A 16 3.49 -22.86 -15.74
CA THR A 16 4.30 -21.72 -15.25
C THR A 16 3.82 -20.33 -15.69
N ILE A 17 2.63 -20.21 -16.30
CA ILE A 17 2.12 -18.92 -16.84
C ILE A 17 1.25 -18.15 -15.83
N PHE A 18 1.16 -18.59 -14.57
CA PHE A 18 0.45 -17.84 -13.51
C PHE A 18 1.31 -17.65 -12.24
N VAL A 19 2.61 -17.38 -12.40
CA VAL A 19 3.36 -16.72 -11.32
C VAL A 19 2.97 -15.24 -11.35
N GLY A 20 1.90 -14.94 -10.63
CA GLY A 20 1.66 -13.58 -10.13
C GLY A 20 2.86 -13.20 -9.28
N CYS A 21 3.53 -12.12 -9.65
CA CYS A 21 4.57 -11.50 -8.86
C CYS A 21 3.92 -10.99 -7.56
N SER A 22 3.89 -11.83 -6.53
CA SER A 22 3.74 -11.44 -5.14
C SER A 22 5.14 -11.46 -4.53
N SER A 23 5.93 -10.43 -4.84
CA SER A 23 7.12 -10.06 -4.05
C SER A 23 6.68 -9.90 -2.59
N ASP A 24 7.24 -10.52 -1.55
CA ASP A 24 8.45 -11.30 -1.39
C ASP A 24 8.26 -12.25 -0.19
N THR A 25 8.73 -13.50 -0.28
CA THR A 25 8.93 -14.36 0.89
C THR A 25 10.20 -15.17 0.70
N ASN A 26 11.33 -14.56 1.09
CA ASN A 26 12.36 -15.11 1.98
C ASN A 26 13.59 -14.18 1.94
N LYS A 27 13.46 -13.02 2.59
CA LYS A 27 14.60 -12.32 3.16
C LYS A 27 14.73 -12.85 4.59
N THR A 28 15.89 -13.41 4.88
CA THR A 28 16.55 -13.54 6.17
C THR A 28 15.80 -12.90 7.34
N GLN A 29 15.69 -13.61 8.47
CA GLN A 29 15.41 -13.02 9.78
C GLN A 29 16.39 -11.87 10.06
N SER A 30 16.11 -10.70 9.51
CA SER A 30 16.40 -9.43 10.13
C SER A 30 15.16 -9.15 10.94
N ASN A 31 15.35 -8.98 12.24
CA ASN A 31 14.49 -8.11 13.03
C ASN A 31 14.57 -6.70 12.41
N GLU A 32 13.95 -6.50 11.25
CA GLU A 32 13.54 -5.17 10.84
C GLU A 32 12.27 -4.91 11.66
N ASN A 33 12.49 -4.35 12.85
CA ASN A 33 11.55 -3.40 13.42
C ASN A 33 11.04 -2.55 12.24
N SER A 34 9.83 -2.83 11.76
CA SER A 34 9.15 -2.07 10.74
C SER A 34 8.71 -0.74 11.34
N ASN A 35 9.70 0.07 11.70
CA ASN A 35 9.57 1.47 12.08
C ASN A 35 9.41 2.36 10.83
N SER A 36 8.88 1.79 9.73
CA SER A 36 8.45 2.52 8.53
C SER A 36 7.04 3.09 8.67
N LYS A 37 6.47 3.05 9.89
CA LYS A 37 5.26 3.79 10.31
C LYS A 37 5.52 5.28 10.58
N SER A 38 6.71 5.77 10.26
CA SER A 38 7.11 7.16 10.46
C SER A 38 7.05 7.90 9.11
N GLY A 39 5.96 8.61 8.85
CA GLY A 39 5.90 9.54 7.74
C GLY A 39 4.66 10.42 7.79
N THR A 40 4.74 11.60 7.19
CA THR A 40 3.64 12.58 7.12
C THR A 40 2.83 12.38 5.84
N LEU A 41 1.51 12.56 5.90
CA LEU A 41 0.60 12.68 4.78
C LEU A 41 0.23 14.15 4.61
N THR A 42 0.78 14.83 3.61
CA THR A 42 0.45 16.25 3.39
C THR A 42 -0.87 16.41 2.63
N MET A 43 -1.85 17.06 3.24
CA MET A 43 -3.08 17.50 2.58
C MET A 43 -2.89 18.90 1.98
N TYR A 44 -3.16 19.03 0.67
CA TYR A 44 -3.29 20.32 -0.01
C TYR A 44 -4.78 20.65 -0.13
N THR A 45 -5.13 21.90 0.15
CA THR A 45 -6.52 22.35 0.27
C THR A 45 -6.63 23.85 0.02
N ASN A 46 -7.82 24.31 -0.35
CA ASN A 46 -8.19 25.70 -0.25
C ASN A 46 -9.09 25.92 0.98
N ALA A 47 -8.48 26.31 2.11
CA ALA A 47 -9.16 26.45 3.41
C ALA A 47 -10.06 27.71 3.52
N GLU A 48 -10.94 27.91 2.56
CA GLU A 48 -11.91 29.02 2.47
C GLU A 48 -13.35 28.52 2.22
N PHE A 49 -13.61 27.23 2.43
CA PHE A 49 -14.86 26.58 2.03
C PHE A 49 -15.55 25.86 3.20
N ALA A 50 -15.98 26.65 4.18
CA ALA A 50 -16.75 26.11 5.31
C ALA A 50 -18.08 25.46 4.84
N PRO A 51 -18.49 24.31 5.41
CA PRO A 51 -17.90 23.61 6.56
C PRO A 51 -16.88 22.51 6.18
N PHE A 52 -16.47 22.42 4.91
CA PHE A 52 -15.63 21.32 4.41
C PHE A 52 -14.17 21.51 4.76
N GLU A 53 -13.62 22.69 4.50
CA GLU A 53 -12.22 23.03 4.76
C GLU A 53 -12.10 24.54 4.98
N TYR A 54 -11.71 24.96 6.18
CA TYR A 54 -11.59 26.37 6.53
C TYR A 54 -10.61 26.58 7.70
N PHE A 55 -10.14 27.82 7.87
CA PHE A 55 -9.34 28.17 9.03
C PHE A 55 -10.20 28.43 10.28
N GLU A 56 -9.87 27.75 11.38
CA GLU A 56 -10.27 28.14 12.73
C GLU A 56 -9.02 28.58 13.51
N GLY A 57 -8.82 29.91 13.56
CA GLY A 57 -7.55 30.49 14.00
C GLY A 57 -6.43 30.15 13.02
N GLU A 58 -5.41 29.43 13.49
CA GLU A 58 -4.25 29.01 12.68
C GLU A 58 -4.38 27.57 12.15
N LYS A 59 -5.48 26.87 12.46
CA LYS A 59 -5.69 25.47 12.08
C LYS A 59 -6.65 25.35 10.90
N VAL A 60 -6.36 24.46 9.97
CA VAL A 60 -7.33 24.02 8.97
C VAL A 60 -8.23 22.96 9.60
N VAL A 61 -9.54 23.18 9.55
CA VAL A 61 -10.57 22.28 10.12
C VAL A 61 -11.71 22.10 9.11
N GLY A 62 -12.59 21.14 9.38
CA GLY A 62 -13.76 20.84 8.57
C GLY A 62 -13.82 19.36 8.17
N VAL A 63 -14.90 18.99 7.46
CA VAL A 63 -15.16 17.60 7.07
C VAL A 63 -14.00 16.99 6.27
N ASP A 64 -13.36 17.76 5.39
CA ASP A 64 -12.26 17.25 4.55
C ASP A 64 -10.98 17.04 5.37
N ALA A 65 -10.71 17.90 6.37
CA ALA A 65 -9.62 17.73 7.32
C ALA A 65 -9.83 16.48 8.20
N ASP A 66 -11.06 16.25 8.67
CA ASP A 66 -11.40 15.05 9.46
C ASP A 66 -11.21 13.76 8.66
N ILE A 67 -11.62 13.75 7.38
CA ILE A 67 -11.42 12.61 6.48
C ILE A 67 -9.92 12.36 6.24
N ALA A 68 -9.14 13.42 6.03
CA ALA A 68 -7.70 13.32 5.83
C ALA A 68 -7.00 12.71 7.05
N GLU A 69 -7.41 13.08 8.26
CA GLU A 69 -6.88 12.52 9.52
C GLU A 69 -7.15 11.02 9.61
N ILE A 70 -8.36 10.58 9.26
CA ILE A 70 -8.73 9.15 9.23
C ILE A 70 -7.87 8.39 8.20
N ILE A 71 -7.63 8.98 7.03
CA ILE A 71 -6.78 8.39 6.00
C ILE A 71 -5.33 8.27 6.51
N ALA A 72 -4.78 9.33 7.10
CA ALA A 72 -3.44 9.33 7.68
C ALA A 72 -3.28 8.24 8.75
N ALA A 73 -4.22 8.17 9.70
CA ALA A 73 -4.25 7.15 10.74
C ALA A 73 -4.33 5.73 10.16
N SER A 74 -5.17 5.51 9.15
CA SER A 74 -5.30 4.21 8.47
C SER A 74 -4.00 3.79 7.75
N ALA A 75 -3.26 4.77 7.22
CA ALA A 75 -1.96 4.59 6.58
C ALA A 75 -0.80 4.49 7.58
N GLY A 76 -1.06 4.67 8.88
CA GLY A 76 -0.04 4.74 9.92
C GLY A 76 0.89 5.94 9.71
N LYS A 77 0.32 7.10 9.40
CA LYS A 77 1.00 8.38 9.14
C LYS A 77 0.41 9.47 10.03
N GLU A 78 1.18 10.52 10.27
CA GLU A 78 0.67 11.78 10.81
C GLU A 78 0.16 12.64 9.65
N LEU A 79 -0.92 13.38 9.85
CA LEU A 79 -1.40 14.36 8.86
C LEU A 79 -0.64 15.69 9.00
#